data_AF-A0A931M220-F1
#
_entry.id   AF-A0A931M220-F1
#
_cell.length_a   1.000
_cell.length_b   1.000
_cell.length_c   1.000
_cell.angle_alpha   90.00
_cell.angle_beta   90.00
_cell.angle_gamma   90.00
#
_symmetry.space_group_name_H-M   'P 1'
#
loop_
_entity.id
_entity.type
_entity.pdbx_description
1 polymer ?
#
loop_
_entity_poly.entity_id
_entity_poly.type
_entity_poly.pdbx_seq_one_letter_code
_entity_poly.pdbx_strand_id
1 'polypeptide(L)'
;MGFNDIEMSPVLLTELYKNSLVQLDDVQMAKPATPSSTPALKYLGENKKGILILVNDEQAPFLNENAFNLLLNILNACKLNMGDVGLINKINLAVTVTDVIQQLSIKTVLLFGIEAREMNLPIDFPHYQVQQHGNITYLTSNDFETLEADKQQKGKLWLCLKKIFDV
;
A
#
# COMPACT_ATOMS: atom_id res chain seq x y z
N MET A 1 -5.07 -60.04 -21.93
CA MET A 1 -3.65 -60.20 -21.52
C MET A 1 -2.80 -59.79 -22.71
N GLY A 2 -1.81 -58.91 -22.68
CA GLY A 2 -1.02 -58.25 -21.62
C GLY A 2 0.33 -57.82 -22.25
N PHE A 3 1.04 -56.89 -21.59
CA PHE A 3 2.39 -56.34 -21.89
C PHE A 3 2.40 -55.26 -23.00
N ASN A 4 3.02 -54.08 -22.88
CA ASN A 4 3.86 -53.44 -21.86
C ASN A 4 3.85 -51.94 -22.23
N ASP A 5 3.47 -51.04 -21.32
CA ASP A 5 4.44 -50.21 -20.61
C ASP A 5 5.32 -49.37 -21.56
N ILE A 6 4.79 -48.19 -21.93
CA ILE A 6 5.56 -47.16 -22.64
C ILE A 6 5.94 -46.13 -21.57
N GLU A 7 6.92 -46.48 -20.73
CA GLU A 7 7.68 -45.50 -19.95
C GLU A 7 8.32 -44.52 -20.95
N MET A 8 7.76 -43.31 -21.02
CA MET A 8 8.35 -42.21 -21.77
C MET A 8 9.62 -41.75 -21.05
N SER A 9 10.77 -42.22 -21.55
CA SER A 9 12.09 -41.91 -21.02
C SER A 9 12.34 -40.40 -20.88
N PRO A 10 12.97 -39.95 -19.77
CA PRO A 10 13.23 -38.53 -19.44
C PRO A 10 14.27 -37.83 -20.35
N VAL A 11 14.72 -38.49 -21.42
CA VAL A 11 15.78 -37.99 -22.30
C VAL A 11 15.29 -36.87 -23.23
N LEU A 12 13.99 -36.82 -23.54
CA LEU A 12 13.42 -35.77 -24.40
C LEU A 12 13.30 -34.41 -23.71
N LEU A 13 13.44 -34.34 -22.37
CA LEU A 13 13.37 -33.06 -21.66
C LEU A 13 14.60 -32.19 -21.94
N THR A 14 15.77 -32.82 -22.13
CA THR A 14 17.05 -32.10 -22.23
C THR A 14 17.25 -31.40 -23.59
N GLU A 15 16.59 -31.86 -24.65
CA GLU A 15 16.65 -31.19 -25.97
C GLU A 15 15.82 -29.90 -26.02
N LEU A 16 14.80 -29.75 -25.18
CA LEU A 16 13.98 -28.52 -25.10
C LEU A 16 14.65 -27.38 -24.33
N TYR A 17 15.66 -27.69 -23.50
CA TYR A 17 16.42 -26.68 -22.75
C TYR A 17 17.68 -26.18 -23.50
N LYS A 18 17.84 -26.53 -24.78
CA LYS A 18 19.08 -26.28 -25.52
C LYS A 18 19.31 -24.84 -25.97
N ASN A 19 18.39 -23.87 -25.79
CA ASN A 19 18.69 -22.52 -26.28
C ASN A 19 17.94 -21.33 -25.65
N SER A 20 17.96 -21.18 -24.33
CA SER A 20 17.81 -19.84 -23.75
C SER A 20 18.59 -19.72 -22.45
N LEU A 21 19.91 -19.76 -22.58
CA LEU A 21 20.83 -19.27 -21.56
C LEU A 21 21.05 -17.78 -21.85
N VAL A 22 20.21 -16.92 -21.27
CA VAL A 22 20.48 -15.48 -21.21
C VAL A 22 21.57 -15.27 -20.16
N GLN A 23 22.76 -14.92 -20.66
CA GLN A 23 23.93 -14.52 -19.90
C GLN A 23 23.66 -13.19 -19.19
N LEU A 24 23.76 -13.20 -17.86
CA LEU A 24 23.70 -12.01 -17.01
C LEU A 24 25.12 -11.57 -16.67
N ASP A 25 25.66 -10.65 -17.47
CA ASP A 25 26.80 -9.82 -17.09
C ASP A 25 26.53 -8.39 -17.57
N ASP A 26 25.93 -7.57 -16.70
CA ASP A 26 26.37 -6.19 -16.54
C ASP A 26 26.29 -5.81 -15.06
N VAL A 27 27.46 -5.50 -14.51
CA VAL A 27 27.66 -5.07 -13.13
C VAL A 27 27.17 -3.65 -13.00
N GLN A 28 25.95 -3.45 -12.49
CA GLN A 28 25.55 -2.17 -11.93
C GLN A 28 25.31 -2.30 -10.43
N MET A 29 26.35 -1.92 -9.67
CA MET A 29 26.28 -1.69 -8.23
C MET A 29 25.31 -0.53 -7.94
N ALA A 30 24.06 -0.84 -7.58
CA ALA A 30 23.22 0.03 -6.74
C ALA A 30 22.01 -0.74 -6.17
N LYS A 31 22.10 -1.05 -4.86
CA LYS A 31 21.01 -1.42 -3.93
C LYS A 31 20.41 -2.82 -4.11
N PRO A 32 20.41 -3.69 -3.07
CA PRO A 32 19.72 -4.97 -3.12
C PRO A 32 18.20 -4.71 -3.11
N ALA A 33 17.61 -4.62 -4.30
CA ALA A 33 16.18 -4.76 -4.50
C ALA A 33 15.90 -6.24 -4.76
N THR A 34 15.40 -6.91 -3.73
CA THR A 34 14.87 -8.26 -3.79
C THR A 34 13.83 -8.38 -4.91
N PRO A 35 13.87 -9.45 -5.73
CA PRO A 35 12.83 -9.75 -6.72
C PRO A 35 11.63 -10.35 -6.01
N SER A 36 10.82 -9.52 -5.35
CA SER A 36 9.50 -9.94 -4.89
C SER A 36 8.52 -9.69 -6.04
N SER A 37 8.33 -10.72 -6.87
CA SER A 37 7.11 -10.91 -7.65
C SER A 37 5.92 -10.93 -6.68
N THR A 38 5.43 -9.73 -6.40
CA THR A 38 4.16 -9.46 -5.74
C THR A 38 3.39 -8.58 -6.71
N PRO A 39 2.06 -8.72 -6.83
CA PRO A 39 1.27 -7.98 -7.79
C PRO A 39 1.66 -6.51 -7.70
N ALA A 40 1.97 -5.87 -8.84
CA ALA A 40 2.49 -4.51 -8.89
C ALA A 40 1.60 -3.57 -8.06
N LEU A 41 1.98 -3.36 -6.80
CA LEU A 41 1.24 -2.55 -5.85
C LEU A 41 1.38 -1.13 -6.36
N LYS A 42 0.31 -0.65 -6.99
CA LYS A 42 0.23 0.71 -7.49
C LYS A 42 -0.07 1.62 -6.31
N TYR A 43 0.99 2.16 -5.74
CA TYR A 43 0.92 3.21 -4.72
C TYR A 43 1.61 4.47 -5.24
N LEU A 44 1.15 5.62 -4.75
CA LEU A 44 1.68 6.93 -5.09
C LEU A 44 2.50 7.45 -3.91
N GLY A 45 3.79 7.66 -4.13
CA GLY A 45 4.77 8.04 -3.11
C GLY A 45 5.89 7.01 -2.95
N GLU A 46 6.87 7.30 -2.11
CA GLU A 46 8.02 6.39 -1.87
C GLU A 46 7.94 5.69 -0.52
N ASN A 47 6.93 5.99 0.31
CA ASN A 47 6.75 5.41 1.64
C ASN A 47 8.05 5.43 2.49
N LYS A 48 8.83 6.51 2.41
CA LYS A 48 10.11 6.62 3.13
C LYS A 48 9.96 6.60 4.65
N LYS A 49 8.78 6.97 5.18
CA LYS A 49 8.48 7.03 6.62
C LYS A 49 7.64 5.87 7.13
N GLY A 50 7.21 4.93 6.27
CA GLY A 50 6.31 3.86 6.67
C GLY A 50 4.89 4.37 6.93
N ILE A 51 4.38 5.30 6.12
CA ILE A 51 3.05 5.88 6.28
C ILE A 51 2.21 5.46 5.08
N LEU A 52 1.16 4.67 5.31
CA LEU A 52 0.20 4.27 4.30
C LEU A 52 -1.05 5.14 4.40
N ILE A 53 -1.51 5.65 3.27
CA ILE A 53 -2.76 6.38 3.13
C ILE A 53 -3.66 5.59 2.19
N LEU A 54 -4.84 5.23 2.68
CA LEU A 54 -5.85 4.50 1.97
C LEU A 54 -7.03 5.42 1.73
N VAL A 55 -7.47 5.46 0.49
CA VAL A 55 -8.56 6.32 0.04
C VAL A 55 -9.54 5.48 -0.77
N ASN A 56 -10.81 5.84 -0.72
CA ASN A 56 -11.83 5.25 -1.57
C ASN A 56 -12.28 6.31 -2.57
N ASP A 57 -11.80 6.22 -3.80
CA ASP A 57 -12.15 7.18 -4.84
C ASP A 57 -12.49 6.43 -6.13
N GLU A 58 -13.76 6.44 -6.53
CA GLU A 58 -14.23 5.80 -7.78
C GLU A 58 -14.04 6.67 -9.01
N GLN A 59 -13.77 7.97 -8.81
CA GLN A 59 -13.67 8.97 -9.86
C GLN A 59 -12.24 9.06 -10.41
N ALA A 60 -11.23 8.76 -9.60
CA ALA A 60 -9.82 8.87 -9.96
C ALA A 60 -9.02 7.60 -9.62
N PRO A 61 -7.98 7.25 -10.39
CA PRO A 61 -7.16 6.06 -10.12
C PRO A 61 -6.45 6.11 -8.76
N PHE A 62 -6.17 7.32 -8.24
CA PHE A 62 -5.58 7.50 -6.91
C PHE A 62 -6.41 8.45 -6.06
N LEU A 63 -6.59 9.69 -6.52
CA LEU A 63 -7.33 10.72 -5.80
C LEU A 63 -7.62 11.88 -6.76
N ASN A 64 -8.72 12.59 -6.58
CA ASN A 64 -9.00 13.82 -7.34
C ASN A 64 -8.04 14.97 -6.92
N GLU A 65 -7.83 15.97 -7.79
CA GLU A 65 -6.88 17.08 -7.54
C GLU A 65 -7.22 17.86 -6.26
N ASN A 66 -8.50 18.08 -5.97
CA ASN A 66 -8.93 18.85 -4.81
C ASN A 66 -8.61 18.13 -3.49
N ALA A 67 -8.95 16.84 -3.44
CA ALA A 67 -8.62 15.95 -2.33
C ALA A 67 -7.11 15.76 -2.17
N PHE A 68 -6.36 15.70 -3.27
CA PHE A 68 -4.91 15.63 -3.25
C PHE A 68 -4.28 16.91 -2.67
N ASN A 69 -4.77 18.09 -3.05
CA ASN A 69 -4.35 19.35 -2.46
C ASN A 69 -4.67 19.44 -0.96
N LEU A 70 -5.82 18.91 -0.52
CA LEU A 70 -6.16 18.80 0.90
C LEU A 70 -5.15 17.95 1.67
N LEU A 71 -4.88 16.75 1.16
CA LEU A 71 -3.90 15.83 1.73
C LEU A 71 -2.50 16.45 1.76
N LEU A 72 -2.07 17.09 0.68
CA LEU A 72 -0.79 17.80 0.62
C LEU A 72 -0.71 18.94 1.64
N ASN A 73 -1.77 19.73 1.81
CA ASN A 73 -1.79 20.81 2.81
C ASN A 73 -1.63 20.25 4.23
N ILE A 74 -2.29 19.14 4.52
CA ILE A 74 -2.18 18.41 5.78
C ILE A 74 -0.75 17.87 5.95
N LEU A 75 -0.20 17.18 4.96
CA LEU A 75 1.17 16.65 5.02
C LEU A 75 2.21 17.76 5.20
N ASN A 76 2.10 18.87 4.45
CA ASN A 76 2.99 20.02 4.56
C ASN A 76 2.95 20.63 5.96
N ALA A 77 1.76 20.75 6.55
CA ALA A 77 1.64 21.21 7.93
C ALA A 77 2.32 20.24 8.92
N CYS A 78 2.33 18.93 8.63
CA CYS A 78 3.04 17.89 9.40
C CYS A 78 4.54 17.82 9.07
N LYS A 79 5.08 18.70 8.21
CA LYS A 79 6.45 18.61 7.66
C LYS A 79 6.75 17.27 6.95
N LEU A 80 5.72 16.67 6.36
CA LEU A 80 5.79 15.45 5.56
C LEU A 80 5.60 15.78 4.08
N ASN A 81 6.14 14.94 3.20
CA ASN A 81 5.97 15.05 1.75
C ASN A 81 5.34 13.79 1.16
N MET A 82 4.93 13.88 -0.12
CA MET A 82 4.35 12.73 -0.82
C MET A 82 5.33 11.55 -0.96
N GLY A 83 6.64 11.79 -0.92
CA GLY A 83 7.65 10.72 -0.91
C GLY A 83 7.73 9.96 0.42
N ASP A 84 7.30 10.57 1.53
CA ASP A 84 7.32 9.94 2.85
C ASP A 84 6.13 9.01 3.08
N VAL A 85 5.04 9.25 2.37
CA VAL A 85 3.80 8.49 2.43
C VAL A 85 3.66 7.56 1.23
N GLY A 86 2.81 6.54 1.34
CA GLY A 86 2.34 5.73 0.24
C GLY A 86 0.83 5.86 0.17
N LEU A 87 0.31 6.48 -0.88
CA LEU A 87 -1.11 6.63 -1.13
C LEU A 87 -1.62 5.50 -2.04
N ILE A 88 -2.64 4.79 -1.59
CA ILE A 88 -3.27 3.69 -2.31
C ILE A 88 -4.77 3.90 -2.32
N ASN A 89 -5.37 3.73 -3.50
CA ASN A 89 -6.82 3.69 -3.62
C ASN A 89 -7.33 2.26 -3.43
N LYS A 90 -8.45 2.08 -2.71
CA LYS A 90 -9.17 0.81 -2.54
C LYS A 90 -9.36 0.07 -3.87
N ILE A 91 -9.58 0.78 -4.97
CA ILE A 91 -9.78 0.17 -6.30
C ILE A 91 -8.50 -0.45 -6.86
N ASN A 92 -7.34 0.11 -6.53
CA ASN A 92 -6.03 -0.43 -6.91
C ASN A 92 -5.49 -1.44 -5.88
N LEU A 93 -6.20 -1.64 -4.78
CA LEU A 93 -5.81 -2.52 -3.71
C LEU A 93 -6.13 -3.97 -4.09
N ALA A 94 -5.23 -4.61 -4.83
CA ALA A 94 -5.35 -6.02 -5.22
C ALA A 94 -5.04 -7.01 -4.08
N VAL A 95 -4.47 -6.53 -2.97
CA VAL A 95 -4.03 -7.32 -1.80
C VAL A 95 -4.57 -6.71 -0.52
N THR A 96 -4.66 -7.49 0.56
CA THR A 96 -5.19 -6.97 1.85
C THR A 96 -4.28 -5.89 2.43
N VAL A 97 -4.83 -4.89 3.11
CA VAL A 97 -4.03 -3.83 3.78
C VAL A 97 -3.01 -4.39 4.74
N THR A 98 -3.33 -5.46 5.44
CA THR A 98 -2.38 -6.18 6.30
C THR A 98 -1.15 -6.67 5.53
N ASP A 99 -1.35 -7.15 4.31
CA ASP A 99 -0.26 -7.60 3.43
C ASP A 99 0.60 -6.43 2.98
N VAL A 100 -0.03 -5.31 2.58
CA VAL A 100 0.67 -4.06 2.27
C VAL A 100 1.49 -3.57 3.46
N ILE A 101 0.92 -3.61 4.67
CA ILE A 101 1.61 -3.18 5.89
C ILE A 101 2.84 -4.04 6.17
N GLN A 102 2.74 -5.36 6.00
CA GLN A 102 3.85 -6.29 6.16
C GLN A 102 4.92 -6.07 5.07
N GLN A 103 4.50 -6.00 3.80
CA GLN A 103 5.39 -5.88 2.66
C GLN A 103 6.15 -4.55 2.64
N LEU A 104 5.47 -3.45 2.98
CA LEU A 104 6.04 -2.10 2.96
C LEU A 104 6.55 -1.65 4.35
N SER A 105 6.50 -2.52 5.36
CA SER A 105 6.90 -2.22 6.74
C SER A 105 6.27 -0.91 7.27
N ILE A 106 4.97 -0.77 7.03
CA ILE A 106 4.20 0.42 7.41
C ILE A 106 4.08 0.49 8.94
N LYS A 107 4.27 1.70 9.48
CA LYS A 107 4.12 2.04 10.90
C LYS A 107 2.89 2.89 11.17
N THR A 108 2.36 3.57 10.15
CA THR A 108 1.18 4.43 10.27
C THR A 108 0.23 4.15 9.12
N VAL A 109 -1.05 3.91 9.40
CA VAL A 109 -2.08 3.61 8.41
C VAL A 109 -3.21 4.62 8.58
N LEU A 110 -3.46 5.38 7.53
CA LEU A 110 -4.48 6.42 7.49
C LEU A 110 -5.55 5.99 6.48
N LEU A 111 -6.77 5.81 6.94
CA LEU A 111 -7.93 5.44 6.13
C LEU A 111 -8.82 6.68 5.98
N PHE A 112 -9.12 7.07 4.75
CA PHE A 112 -10.00 8.19 4.42
C PHE A 112 -11.21 7.67 3.65
N GLY A 113 -12.40 7.89 4.21
CA GLY A 113 -13.65 7.40 3.61
C GLY A 113 -13.82 5.90 3.67
N ILE A 114 -13.04 5.21 4.52
CA ILE A 114 -13.04 3.76 4.64
C ILE A 114 -13.11 3.38 6.11
N GLU A 115 -14.04 2.50 6.45
CA GLU A 115 -14.11 1.91 7.78
C GLU A 115 -13.09 0.78 7.93
N ALA A 116 -12.47 0.67 9.11
CA ALA A 116 -11.53 -0.42 9.39
C ALA A 116 -12.17 -1.81 9.21
N ARG A 117 -13.48 -1.91 9.49
CA ARG A 117 -14.28 -3.12 9.31
C ARG A 117 -14.41 -3.54 7.85
N GLU A 118 -14.57 -2.59 6.94
CA GLU A 118 -14.61 -2.88 5.49
C GLU A 118 -13.26 -3.44 4.98
N MET A 119 -12.17 -2.98 5.57
CA MET A 119 -10.83 -3.43 5.21
C MET A 119 -10.39 -4.73 5.89
N ASN A 120 -11.30 -5.43 6.59
CA ASN A 120 -11.00 -6.66 7.34
C ASN A 120 -9.83 -6.48 8.33
N LEU A 121 -9.69 -5.29 8.93
CA LEU A 121 -8.68 -5.10 9.97
C LEU A 121 -9.09 -5.89 11.22
N PRO A 122 -8.13 -6.44 11.97
CA PRO A 122 -8.39 -7.13 13.24
C PRO A 122 -8.86 -6.17 14.35
N ILE A 123 -8.98 -4.87 14.06
CA ILE A 123 -9.34 -3.82 14.99
C ILE A 123 -10.55 -3.05 14.48
N ASP A 124 -11.50 -2.81 15.39
CA ASP A 124 -12.69 -2.00 15.13
C ASP A 124 -12.56 -0.71 15.94
N PHE A 125 -12.60 0.43 15.26
CA PHE A 125 -12.46 1.74 15.90
C PHE A 125 -13.22 2.81 15.10
N PRO A 126 -13.89 3.75 15.79
CA PRO A 126 -14.65 4.82 15.16
C PRO A 126 -13.76 5.86 14.47
N HIS A 127 -14.37 6.69 13.62
CA HIS A 127 -13.68 7.75 12.89
C HIS A 127 -13.02 8.76 13.84
N TYR A 128 -11.88 9.31 13.41
CA TYR A 128 -11.03 10.24 14.16
C TYR A 128 -10.52 9.68 15.49
N GLN A 129 -10.41 8.36 15.61
CA GLN A 129 -9.76 7.72 16.73
C GLN A 129 -8.42 7.13 16.30
N VAL A 130 -7.35 7.66 16.90
CA VAL A 130 -6.01 7.07 16.76
C VAL A 130 -5.99 5.77 17.55
N GLN A 131 -5.83 4.65 16.87
CA GLN A 131 -5.74 3.34 17.49
C GLN A 131 -4.36 2.75 17.25
N GLN A 132 -3.64 2.46 18.33
CA GLN A 132 -2.33 1.84 18.24
C GLN A 132 -2.46 0.33 18.44
N HIS A 133 -1.95 -0.46 17.50
CA HIS A 133 -1.93 -1.91 17.58
C HIS A 133 -0.51 -2.41 17.30
N GLY A 134 0.15 -2.90 18.35
CA GLY A 134 1.56 -3.27 18.30
C GLY A 134 2.45 -2.05 17.98
N ASN A 135 3.19 -2.13 16.88
CA ASN A 135 4.06 -1.06 16.37
C ASN A 135 3.41 -0.22 15.26
N ILE A 136 2.12 -0.44 14.99
CA ILE A 136 1.40 0.23 13.91
C ILE A 136 0.31 1.12 14.49
N THR A 137 0.22 2.33 13.98
CA THR A 137 -0.82 3.30 14.37
C THR A 137 -1.83 3.43 13.26
N TYR A 138 -3.10 3.22 13.58
CA TYR A 138 -4.21 3.29 12.66
C TYR A 138 -5.06 4.53 12.94
N LEU A 139 -5.53 5.16 11.87
CA LEU A 139 -6.47 6.27 11.94
C LEU A 139 -7.48 6.12 10.82
N THR A 140 -8.75 6.27 11.14
CA THR A 140 -9.87 6.28 10.19
C THR A 140 -10.48 7.67 10.19
N SER A 141 -10.91 8.09 9.03
CA SER A 141 -11.36 9.46 8.76
C SER A 141 -12.47 9.41 7.74
N ASN A 142 -13.30 10.45 7.70
CA ASN A 142 -14.28 10.62 6.65
C ASN A 142 -13.61 10.88 5.29
N ASP A 143 -14.41 10.80 4.23
CA ASP A 143 -14.02 11.13 2.87
C ASP A 143 -13.54 12.57 2.73
N PHE A 144 -12.70 12.81 1.74
CA PHE A 144 -12.17 14.14 1.46
C PHE A 144 -13.27 15.16 1.17
N GLU A 145 -14.35 14.76 0.51
CA GLU A 145 -15.51 15.63 0.24
C GLU A 145 -16.15 16.14 1.55
N THR A 146 -16.32 15.24 2.52
CA THR A 146 -16.86 15.59 3.83
C THR A 146 -15.89 16.49 4.61
N LEU A 147 -14.59 16.20 4.53
CA LEU A 147 -13.54 17.04 5.11
C LEU A 147 -13.49 18.45 4.49
N GLU A 148 -13.77 18.56 3.19
CA GLU A 148 -13.76 19.84 2.48
C GLU A 148 -14.97 20.69 2.86
N ALA A 149 -16.14 20.06 2.98
CA ALA A 149 -17.37 20.71 3.43
C ALA A 149 -17.28 21.16 4.91
N ASP A 150 -16.61 20.38 5.77
CA ASP A 150 -16.56 20.61 7.21
C ASP A 150 -15.14 20.88 7.74
N LYS A 151 -14.87 22.15 8.06
CA LYS A 151 -13.57 22.56 8.63
C LYS A 151 -13.28 21.92 9.99
N GLN A 152 -14.29 21.56 10.78
CA GLN A 152 -14.05 20.93 12.08
C GLN A 152 -13.50 19.51 11.91
N GLN A 153 -13.99 18.77 10.91
CA GLN A 153 -13.51 17.43 10.56
C GLN A 153 -12.03 17.45 10.11
N LYS A 154 -11.63 18.42 9.28
CA LYS A 154 -10.20 18.63 8.98
C LYS A 154 -9.38 18.93 10.23
N GLY A 155 -9.91 19.75 11.14
CA GLY A 155 -9.26 20.04 12.42
C GLY A 155 -9.08 18.78 13.28
N LYS A 156 -10.08 17.90 13.35
CA LYS A 156 -10.01 16.62 14.08
C LYS A 156 -8.98 15.68 13.47
N LEU A 157 -8.97 15.53 12.14
CA LEU A 157 -7.96 14.77 11.41
C LEU A 157 -6.55 15.28 11.73
N TRP A 158 -6.39 16.59 11.61
CA TRP A 158 -5.13 17.28 11.87
C TRP A 158 -4.65 17.05 13.30
N LEU A 159 -5.52 17.15 14.30
CA LEU A 159 -5.21 16.84 15.70
C LEU A 159 -4.76 15.40 15.89
N CYS A 160 -5.38 14.44 15.19
CA CYS A 160 -4.98 13.04 15.25
C CYS A 160 -3.60 12.83 14.63
N LEU A 161 -3.38 13.36 13.42
CA LEU A 161 -2.07 13.30 12.75
C LEU A 161 -0.98 13.98 13.58
N LYS A 162 -1.32 15.12 14.20
CA LYS A 162 -0.42 15.83 15.11
C LYS A 162 0.03 14.97 16.28
N LYS A 163 -0.90 14.21 16.88
CA LYS A 163 -0.58 13.23 17.94
C LYS A 163 0.27 12.07 17.43
N ILE A 164 0.04 11.60 16.21
CA ILE A 164 0.77 10.45 15.63
C ILE A 164 2.21 10.85 15.29
N PHE A 165 2.40 12.04 14.71
CA PHE A 165 3.69 12.52 14.23
C PHE A 165 4.43 13.41 15.24
N ASP A 166 3.85 13.65 16.41
CA ASP A 166 4.40 14.48 17.50
C ASP A 166 4.91 15.84 17.00
N VAL A 167 4.10 16.51 16.16
CA VAL A 167 4.38 17.86 15.62
C VAL A 167 3.70 18.96 16.43
#